data_AF-A0A916Z6N8-F1
#
_entry.id   AF-A0A916Z6N8-F1
#
_cell.length_a   1.000
_cell.length_b   1.000
_cell.length_c   1.000
_cell.angle_alpha   90.00
_cell.angle_beta   90.00
_cell.angle_gamma   90.00
#
_symmetry.space_group_name_H-M   'P 1'
#
loop_
_entity.id
_entity.type
_entity.pdbx_description
1 polymer ?
#
loop_
_entity_poly.entity_id
_entity_poly.type
_entity_poly.pdbx_seq_one_letter_code
_entity_poly.pdbx_strand_id
1 'polypeptide(L)' 'MEQELGVYTVEFTDSIYEIVYYRDVHAFGIEDARHRICRLYPDARIRAVTLLNDEDNTAAKN' A
#
# COMPACT_ATOMS: atom_id res chain seq x y z
N MET A 1 20.55 -1.10 7.53
CA MET A 1 19.30 -0.38 7.80
C MET A 1 18.26 -1.42 8.13
N GLU A 2 17.85 -1.49 9.39
CA GLU A 2 16.74 -2.35 9.82
C GLU A 2 15.46 -1.73 9.28
N GLN A 3 14.77 -2.44 8.38
CA GLN A 3 13.47 -2.00 7.88
C GLN A 3 12.41 -2.59 8.80
N GLU A 4 11.60 -1.74 9.41
CA GLU A 4 10.57 -2.15 10.36
C GLU A 4 9.38 -2.80 9.63
N LEU A 5 8.89 -3.91 10.19
CA LEU A 5 7.68 -4.59 9.70
C LEU A 5 6.46 -3.75 10.10
N GLY A 6 5.65 -3.37 9.12
CA GLY A 6 4.42 -2.60 9.34
C GLY A 6 3.35 -2.91 8.30
N VAL A 7 2.16 -2.35 8.52
CA VAL A 7 1.06 -2.38 7.53
C VAL A 7 1.09 -1.08 6.74
N TYR A 8 1.09 -1.19 5.43
CA TYR A 8 1.15 -0.05 4.53
C TYR A 8 -0.06 -0.07 3.60
N THR A 9 -0.81 1.04 3.54
CA THR A 9 -1.80 1.26 2.50
C THR A 9 -1.09 1.77 1.26
N VAL A 10 -1.28 1.07 0.14
CA VAL A 10 -0.76 1.48 -1.16
C VAL A 10 -1.91 1.96 -2.04
N GLU A 11 -1.82 3.20 -2.48
CA GLU A 11 -2.68 3.77 -3.51
C GLU A 11 -2.03 3.55 -4.88
N PHE A 12 -2.75 2.93 -5.81
CA PHE A 12 -2.26 2.71 -7.17
C PHE A 12 -3.38 2.78 -8.20
N THR A 13 -3.03 3.04 -9.45
CA THR A 13 -3.95 2.96 -10.57
C THR A 13 -3.56 1.87 -11.54
N ASP A 14 -4.53 1.30 -12.24
CA ASP A 14 -4.25 0.47 -13.40
C ASP A 14 -3.94 1.36 -14.63
N SER A 15 -3.17 0.83 -15.58
CA SER A 15 -2.74 1.59 -16.75
C SER A 15 -3.82 1.75 -17.84
N ILE A 16 -4.96 1.06 -17.75
CA ILE A 16 -5.97 1.00 -18.82
C ILE A 16 -7.16 1.91 -18.50
N TYR A 17 -7.68 1.84 -17.28
CA TYR A 17 -8.88 2.53 -16.82
C TYR A 17 -8.59 3.67 -15.84
N GLU A 18 -7.33 3.80 -15.39
CA GLU A 18 -6.88 4.80 -14.41
C GLU A 18 -7.73 4.80 -13.11
N ILE A 19 -8.31 3.65 -12.76
CA ILE A 19 -9.12 3.51 -11.55
C ILE A 19 -8.18 3.49 -10.35
N VAL A 20 -8.51 4.28 -9.32
CA VAL A 20 -7.74 4.31 -8.07
C VAL A 20 -8.14 3.16 -7.17
N TYR A 21 -7.15 2.35 -6.80
CA TYR A 21 -7.26 1.25 -5.86
C TYR A 21 -6.44 1.52 -4.61
N TYR A 22 -6.93 1.03 -3.48
CA TYR A 22 -6.23 1.03 -2.21
C TYR A 22 -6.05 -0.40 -1.74
N ARG A 23 -4.85 -0.73 -1.25
CA ARG A 23 -4.59 -2.05 -0.69
C ARG A 23 -3.62 -1.99 0.47
N ASP A 24 -4.00 -2.63 1.56
CA ASP A 24 -3.13 -2.80 2.71
C ASP A 24 -2.24 -4.02 2.55
N VAL A 25 -0.94 -3.83 2.78
CA VAL A 25 0.06 -4.90 2.70
C VAL A 25 0.98 -4.86 3.91
N HIS A 26 1.29 -6.03 4.45
CA HIS A 26 2.36 -6.16 5.45
C HIS A 26 3.68 -6.16 4.71
N ALA A 27 4.58 -5.25 5.07
CA ALA A 27 5.84 -5.04 4.37
C ALA A 27 6.95 -4.57 5.32
N PHE A 28 8.19 -4.83 4.95
CA PHE A 28 9.36 -4.26 5.61
C PHE A 28 9.70 -2.94 4.91
N GLY A 29 9.09 -1.84 5.35
CA GLY A 29 9.30 -0.53 4.72
C GLY A 29 8.50 -0.27 3.43
N ILE A 30 8.58 0.98 2.97
CA ILE A 30 7.84 1.49 1.81
C ILE A 30 8.23 0.76 0.52
N GLU A 31 9.51 0.42 0.32
CA GLU A 31 9.94 -0.23 -0.92
C GLU A 31 9.41 -1.67 -1.05
N ASP A 32 9.39 -2.44 0.04
CA ASP A 32 8.79 -3.79 0.03
C ASP A 32 7.27 -3.71 -0.23
N ALA A 33 6.58 -2.70 0.32
CA ALA A 33 5.16 -2.48 0.06
C ALA A 33 4.89 -2.22 -1.43
N ARG A 34 5.71 -1.37 -2.07
CA ARG A 34 5.63 -1.11 -3.52
C ARG A 34 5.86 -2.37 -4.34
N HIS A 35 6.92 -3.12 -4.03
CA HIS A 35 7.24 -4.36 -4.74
C HIS A 35 6.12 -5.39 -4.66
N ARG A 36 5.47 -5.52 -3.49
CA ARG A 36 4.34 -6.45 -3.33
C ARG A 36 3.17 -6.10 -4.24
N ILE A 37 2.84 -4.81 -4.39
CA ILE A 37 1.78 -4.38 -5.31
C ILE A 37 2.20 -4.61 -6.76
N CYS A 38 3.39 -4.21 -7.16
CA CYS A 38 3.87 -4.41 -8.54
C CYS A 38 3.97 -5.91 -8.91
N ARG A 39 4.24 -6.80 -7.96
CA ARG A 39 4.24 -8.25 -8.20
C ARG A 39 2.84 -8.81 -8.51
N LEU A 40 1.81 -8.22 -7.90
CA LEU A 40 0.41 -8.67 -8.06
C LEU A 40 -0.28 -7.95 -9.22
N TYR A 41 0.12 -6.72 -9.49
CA TYR A 41 -0.39 -5.86 -10.55
C TYR A 41 0.81 -5.24 -11.29
N PRO A 42 1.36 -5.95 -12.30
CA PRO A 42 2.57 -5.51 -13.02
C PRO A 42 2.41 -4.15 -13.70
N ASP A 43 1.19 -3.85 -14.14
CA ASP A 43 0.82 -2.59 -14.81
C ASP A 43 0.32 -1.51 -13.83
N ALA A 44 0.45 -1.73 -12.52
CA ALA A 44 0.05 -0.75 -11.52
C ALA A 44 1.02 0.44 -11.48
N ARG A 45 0.45 1.64 -11.49
CA ARG A 45 1.17 2.88 -11.21
C ARG A 45 0.92 3.27 -9.76
N ILE A 46 1.94 3.08 -8.93
CA ILE A 46 1.87 3.47 -7.51
C ILE A 46 1.81 4.99 -7.41
N ARG A 47 0.80 5.51 -6.72
CA ARG A 47 0.61 6.93 -6.45
C ARG A 47 1.12 7.33 -5.08
N ALA A 48 0.78 6.56 -4.04
CA ALA A 48 1.18 6.82 -2.67
C ALA A 48 1.34 5.52 -1.87
N VAL A 49 2.15 5.58 -0.82
CA VAL A 49 2.31 4.53 0.18
C VAL A 49 2.30 5.19 1.55
N THR A 50 1.38 4.77 2.40
CA THR A 50 1.17 5.34 3.74
C THR A 50 1.31 4.22 4.77
N LEU A 51 2.09 4.44 5.81
CA LEU A 51 2.13 3.53 6.96
C LEU A 51 0.83 3.68 7.76
N LEU A 52 0.11 2.58 7.94
CA LEU A 52 -1.02 2.50 8.85
C LEU A 52 -0.46 2.37 10.27
N ASN A 53 -0.54 3.46 11.04
CA ASN A 53 -0.33 3.39 12.48
C ASN A 53 -1.61 2.88 13.14
N ASP A 54 -1.49 1.99 14.12
CA ASP A 54 -2.61 1.42 14.89
C ASP A 54 -3.53 2.47 15.54
N GLU A 55 -3.08 3.73 15.68
CA GLU A 55 -3.89 4.83 16.20
C GLU A 55 -5.03 5.27 15.26
N ASP A 56 -5.02 4.88 13.98
CA ASP A 56 -6.06 5.28 13.00
C ASP A 56 -7.23 4.26 12.89
N ASN A 57 -7.11 3.08 13.52
CA ASN A 57 -8.09 1.98 13.44
C ASN A 57 -9.33 2.16 14.36
N THR A 58 -9.67 3.39 14.72
CA THR A 58 -10.91 3.71 15.47
C THR A 58 -12.00 4.36 14.61
N ALA A 59 -11.78 4.58 13.32
CA ALA A 59 -12.73 5.30 12.45
C ALA A 59 -13.62 4.40 11.56
N ALA A 60 -13.36 3.10 11.43
CA ALA A 60 -14.04 2.24 10.44
C ALA A 60 -14.96 1.13 11.02
N LYS A 61 -15.38 1.27 12.29
CA LYS A 61 -16.44 0.44 12.89
C LYS A 61 -17.44 1.33 13.63
N ASN A 62 -18.40 1.89 12.91
CA ASN A 62 -19.69 2.32 13.45
C ASN A 62 -20.76 2.19 12.37
#